data_AF-U2E9D3-F1
#
_entry.id   AF-U2E9D3-F1
#
_cell.length_a   1.000
_cell.length_b   1.000
_cell.length_c   1.000
_cell.angle_alpha   90.00
_cell.angle_beta   90.00
_cell.angle_gamma   90.00
#
_symmetry.space_group_name_H-M   'P 1'
#
loop_
_entity.id
_entity.type
_entity.pdbx_description
1 polymer ?
#
loop_
_entity_poly.entity_id
_entity_poly.type
_entity_poly.pdbx_seq_one_letter_code
_entity_poly.pdbx_strand_id
1 'polypeptide(L)'
;MKTLFVPLFLILVASGTAQADIYTWVDAQGVRHYSDSPMASGAKRANLPGLQTVDGNPDALQQLQAAADRARSKTNSVESRMPRLLSPEAEQTFRDARGIVPVSVAISGSSELRDGEQITYYLDGSPIPQSPTDDTQLSLGNVPRGTHTLSAALLYQGAEIRRTEPVTFYMKPPSAISPLNSNQNASDNDSDSPGTTTSAPPAGNVGGAPSTPKLNTNTNAARPPG
;
A
#
# COMPACT_ATOMS: atom_id res chain seq x y z
N MET A 1 62.28 1.78 -72.41
CA MET A 1 61.05 2.10 -71.65
C MET A 1 61.41 2.08 -70.16
N LYS A 2 62.18 3.10 -69.78
CA LYS A 2 62.79 3.32 -68.48
C LYS A 2 62.22 4.65 -67.96
N THR A 3 62.00 4.74 -66.65
CA THR A 3 61.88 5.97 -65.87
C THR A 3 60.75 6.95 -66.23
N LEU A 4 59.47 6.57 -66.07
CA LEU A 4 58.36 7.55 -66.13
C LEU A 4 57.30 7.44 -65.03
N PHE A 5 57.49 6.57 -64.02
CA PHE A 5 56.61 6.51 -62.83
C PHE A 5 57.24 7.10 -61.56
N VAL A 6 58.55 7.38 -61.58
CA VAL A 6 59.29 7.92 -60.45
C VAL A 6 59.00 9.41 -60.16
N PRO A 7 58.77 10.31 -61.14
CA PRO A 7 58.59 11.73 -60.79
C PRO A 7 57.20 12.05 -60.21
N LEU A 8 56.18 11.22 -60.46
CA LEU A 8 54.82 11.44 -59.95
C LEU A 8 54.68 11.04 -58.47
N PHE A 9 55.41 10.01 -58.04
CA PHE A 9 55.44 9.60 -56.62
C PHE A 9 56.25 10.58 -55.76
N LEU A 10 57.20 11.32 -56.35
CA LEU A 10 58.05 12.28 -55.64
C LEU A 10 57.31 13.59 -55.30
N ILE A 11 56.30 13.97 -56.08
CA ILE A 11 55.55 15.23 -55.87
C ILE A 11 54.43 15.06 -54.82
N LEU A 12 53.87 13.86 -54.65
CA LEU A 12 52.77 13.62 -53.70
C LEU A 12 53.24 13.58 -52.23
N VAL A 13 54.52 13.30 -51.98
CA VAL A 13 55.11 13.25 -50.63
C VAL A 13 55.41 14.64 -50.05
N ALA A 14 55.29 15.71 -50.84
CA ALA A 14 55.59 17.08 -50.41
C ALA A 14 54.43 17.83 -49.72
N SER A 15 53.27 17.18 -49.50
CA SER A 15 52.19 17.77 -48.70
C SER A 15 52.55 17.66 -47.21
N GLY A 16 53.31 18.64 -46.73
CA GLY A 16 53.81 18.71 -45.36
C GLY A 16 52.68 18.67 -44.32
N THR A 17 52.91 17.89 -43.26
CA THR A 17 52.12 17.95 -42.04
C THR A 17 52.36 19.30 -41.38
N ALA A 18 51.32 20.14 -41.29
CA ALA A 18 51.37 21.32 -40.43
C ALA A 18 51.39 20.84 -38.96
N GLN A 19 52.58 20.64 -38.40
CA GLN A 19 52.73 20.46 -36.96
C GLN A 19 52.62 21.85 -36.31
N ALA A 20 51.56 22.05 -35.52
CA ALA A 20 51.40 23.25 -34.72
C ALA A 20 52.40 23.19 -33.56
N ASP A 21 53.49 23.96 -33.69
CA ASP A 21 54.51 24.06 -32.66
C ASP A 21 54.15 25.18 -31.67
N ILE A 22 53.92 24.81 -30.41
CA ILE A 22 53.68 25.77 -29.32
C ILE A 22 55.02 26.26 -28.78
N TYR A 23 55.24 27.56 -28.87
CA TYR A 23 56.48 28.22 -28.46
C TYR A 23 56.32 28.92 -27.12
N THR A 24 57.30 28.79 -26.23
CA THR A 24 57.33 29.49 -24.93
C THR A 24 58.54 30.39 -24.80
N TRP A 25 58.34 31.58 -24.22
CA TRP A 25 59.42 32.47 -23.80
C TRP A 25 59.09 33.13 -22.46
N VAL A 26 60.12 33.67 -21.81
CA VAL A 26 59.99 34.42 -20.55
C VAL A 26 60.32 35.87 -20.85
N ASP A 27 59.45 36.80 -20.44
CA ASP A 27 59.68 38.23 -20.62
C ASP A 27 60.65 38.80 -19.56
N ALA A 28 61.01 40.07 -19.70
CA ALA A 28 61.95 40.73 -18.80
C ALA A 28 61.43 40.86 -17.35
N GLN A 29 60.12 40.67 -17.14
CA GLN A 29 59.46 40.66 -15.84
C GLN A 29 59.36 39.26 -15.23
N GLY A 30 59.89 38.23 -15.91
CA GLY A 30 59.88 36.84 -15.42
C GLY A 30 58.58 36.09 -15.69
N VAL A 31 57.65 36.66 -16.49
CA VAL A 31 56.37 36.03 -16.81
C VAL A 31 56.55 35.13 -18.05
N ARG A 32 56.06 33.90 -17.95
CA ARG A 32 56.14 32.88 -19.01
C ARG A 32 54.93 32.96 -19.94
N HIS A 33 55.18 33.21 -21.21
CA HIS A 33 54.17 33.29 -22.26
C HIS A 33 54.22 32.06 -23.18
N TYR A 34 53.08 31.73 -23.79
CA TYR A 34 52.92 30.64 -24.76
C TYR A 34 52.19 31.18 -26.00
N SER A 35 52.68 30.87 -27.20
CA SER A 35 52.07 31.30 -28.46
C SER A 35 52.24 30.26 -29.57
N ASP A 36 51.25 30.19 -30.46
CA ASP A 36 51.24 29.36 -31.67
C ASP A 36 52.00 30.01 -32.86
N SER A 37 52.65 31.15 -32.64
CA SER A 37 53.51 31.80 -33.64
C SER A 37 54.84 32.24 -33.03
N PRO A 38 55.97 32.06 -33.73
CA PRO A 38 57.30 32.39 -33.21
C PRO A 38 57.52 33.90 -33.26
N MET A 39 56.94 34.64 -32.31
CA MET A 39 57.03 36.11 -32.28
C MET A 39 58.31 36.66 -31.65
N ALA A 40 59.20 35.83 -31.11
CA ALA A 40 60.40 36.30 -30.40
C ALA A 40 61.67 35.47 -30.69
N SER A 41 62.80 36.16 -30.87
CA SER A 41 64.13 35.55 -31.04
C SER A 41 64.56 34.85 -29.74
N GLY A 42 64.43 33.52 -29.69
CA GLY A 42 64.81 32.71 -28.52
C GLY A 42 63.72 31.75 -28.03
N ALA A 43 62.58 31.66 -28.71
CA ALA A 43 61.52 30.72 -28.39
C ALA A 43 61.99 29.25 -28.47
N LYS A 44 61.77 28.49 -27.38
CA LYS A 44 62.05 27.05 -27.33
C LYS A 44 60.73 26.28 -27.37
N ARG A 45 60.69 25.15 -28.09
CA ARG A 45 59.50 24.28 -28.15
C ARG A 45 59.12 23.82 -26.75
N ALA A 46 57.84 23.97 -26.40
CA ALA A 46 57.32 23.46 -25.14
C ALA A 46 57.14 21.93 -25.24
N ASN A 47 57.79 21.17 -24.35
CA ASN A 47 57.58 19.72 -24.22
C ASN A 47 56.44 19.49 -23.22
N LEU A 48 55.24 19.25 -23.72
CA LEU A 48 54.09 18.89 -22.87
C LEU A 48 54.11 17.37 -22.64
N PRO A 49 53.99 16.89 -21.39
CA PRO A 49 53.84 15.46 -21.13
C PRO A 49 52.53 14.95 -21.74
N GLY A 50 52.57 13.75 -22.33
CA GLY A 50 51.40 13.13 -22.96
C GLY A 50 50.24 12.98 -21.98
N LEU A 51 49.02 13.25 -22.45
CA LEU A 51 47.79 13.09 -21.68
C LEU A 51 47.69 11.68 -21.11
N GLN A 52 47.46 11.58 -19.80
CA GLN A 52 47.19 10.32 -19.12
C GLN A 52 45.73 9.96 -19.31
N THR A 53 45.47 8.98 -20.16
CA THR A 53 44.14 8.38 -20.29
C THR A 53 44.05 7.22 -19.31
N VAL A 54 43.13 7.30 -18.35
CA VAL A 54 42.79 6.15 -17.49
C VAL A 54 41.72 5.35 -18.21
N ASP A 55 42.05 4.11 -18.56
CA ASP A 55 41.07 3.18 -19.13
C ASP A 55 40.00 2.87 -18.08
N GLY A 56 38.73 3.06 -18.44
CA GLY A 56 37.60 2.78 -17.57
C GLY A 56 37.52 1.28 -17.26
N ASN A 57 37.30 0.93 -15.99
CA ASN A 57 37.10 -0.45 -15.60
C ASN A 57 35.65 -0.89 -15.91
N PRO A 58 35.42 -1.77 -16.91
CA PRO A 58 34.08 -2.22 -17.28
C PRO A 58 33.40 -3.00 -16.14
N ASP A 59 34.16 -3.74 -15.32
CA ASP A 59 33.61 -4.50 -14.20
C ASP A 59 33.06 -3.58 -13.11
N ALA A 60 33.71 -2.43 -12.88
CA ALA A 60 33.23 -1.42 -11.93
C ALA A 60 31.91 -0.79 -12.41
N LEU A 61 31.78 -0.55 -13.72
CA LEU A 61 30.52 -0.09 -14.32
C LEU A 61 29.42 -1.16 -14.20
N GLN A 62 29.73 -2.42 -14.48
CA GLN A 62 28.80 -3.54 -14.35
C GLN A 62 28.30 -3.71 -12.91
N GLN A 63 29.21 -3.59 -11.93
CA GLN A 63 28.86 -3.65 -10.51
C GLN A 63 27.99 -2.47 -10.07
N LEU A 64 28.27 -1.26 -10.58
CA LEU A 64 27.46 -0.07 -10.30
C LEU A 64 26.05 -0.21 -10.89
N GLN A 65 25.94 -0.76 -12.10
CA GLN A 65 24.67 -1.06 -12.75
C GLN A 65 23.86 -2.10 -11.95
N ALA A 66 24.50 -3.21 -11.57
CA ALA A 66 23.87 -4.26 -10.78
C ALA A 66 23.43 -3.75 -9.39
N ALA A 67 24.20 -2.86 -8.76
CA ALA A 67 23.81 -2.20 -7.51
C ALA A 67 22.60 -1.27 -7.71
N ALA A 68 22.57 -0.51 -8.80
CA ALA A 68 21.45 0.35 -9.16
C ALA A 68 20.17 -0.44 -9.46
N ASP A 69 20.28 -1.57 -10.16
CA ASP A 69 19.15 -2.45 -10.48
C ASP A 69 18.57 -3.12 -9.22
N ARG A 70 19.44 -3.53 -8.28
CA ARG A 70 19.01 -4.03 -6.98
C ARG A 70 18.33 -2.95 -6.14
N ALA A 71 18.85 -1.74 -6.14
CA ALA A 71 18.23 -0.60 -5.45
C ALA A 71 16.86 -0.26 -6.06
N ARG A 72 16.74 -0.26 -7.39
CA ARG A 72 15.49 0.00 -8.11
C ARG A 72 14.45 -1.09 -7.89
N SER A 73 14.86 -2.36 -7.86
CA SER A 73 13.97 -3.50 -7.57
C SER A 73 13.45 -3.48 -6.13
N LYS A 74 14.27 -3.03 -5.18
CA LYS A 74 13.90 -2.89 -3.77
C LYS A 74 12.94 -1.71 -3.55
N THR A 75 13.18 -0.57 -4.21
CA THR A 75 12.27 0.59 -4.18
C THR A 75 10.92 0.24 -4.83
N ASN A 76 10.91 -0.45 -5.96
CA ASN A 76 9.68 -0.85 -6.64
C ASN A 76 8.87 -1.90 -5.86
N SER A 77 9.49 -2.67 -4.98
CA SER A 77 8.78 -3.68 -4.18
C SER A 77 8.25 -3.13 -2.85
N VAL A 78 8.99 -2.20 -2.21
CA VAL A 78 8.63 -1.65 -0.90
C VAL A 78 7.75 -0.41 -1.00
N GLU A 79 7.98 0.46 -1.99
CA GLU A 79 7.15 1.64 -2.23
C GLU A 79 5.79 1.26 -2.86
N SER A 80 5.76 0.17 -3.62
CA SER A 80 4.57 -0.21 -4.39
C SER A 80 3.57 -1.07 -3.63
N ARG A 81 3.90 -1.58 -2.44
CA ARG A 81 3.04 -2.50 -1.64
C ARG A 81 2.45 -1.78 -0.43
N MET A 82 1.61 -0.78 -0.69
CA MET A 82 0.86 -0.10 0.37
C MET A 82 -0.54 -0.69 0.49
N PRO A 83 -0.91 -1.30 1.65
CA PRO A 83 -2.28 -1.71 1.90
C PRO A 83 -3.16 -0.47 2.10
N ARG A 84 -4.42 -0.55 1.70
CA ARG A 84 -5.46 0.46 1.90
C ARG A 84 -6.76 -0.25 2.29
N LEU A 85 -7.37 0.20 3.37
CA LEU A 85 -8.69 -0.26 3.79
C LEU A 85 -9.74 0.33 2.83
N LEU A 86 -10.54 -0.53 2.21
CA LEU A 86 -11.66 -0.16 1.34
C LEU A 86 -12.99 -0.20 2.10
N SER A 87 -13.16 -1.20 2.95
CA SER A 87 -14.31 -1.34 3.83
C SER A 87 -13.81 -1.77 5.21
N PRO A 88 -14.30 -1.18 6.30
CA PRO A 88 -15.26 -0.09 6.37
C PRO A 88 -14.69 1.25 5.86
N GLU A 89 -15.55 2.11 5.35
CA GLU A 89 -15.22 3.50 5.05
C GLU A 89 -15.08 4.31 6.34
N ALA A 90 -14.38 5.44 6.27
CA ALA A 90 -14.27 6.36 7.39
C ALA A 90 -15.66 6.80 7.86
N GLU A 91 -15.90 6.67 9.16
CA GLU A 91 -17.14 7.04 9.83
C GLU A 91 -18.38 6.23 9.39
N GLN A 92 -18.18 5.13 8.67
CA GLN A 92 -19.27 4.26 8.25
C GLN A 92 -20.04 3.70 9.45
N THR A 93 -21.37 3.67 9.35
CA THR A 93 -22.24 3.14 10.40
C THR A 93 -22.86 1.83 9.96
N PHE A 94 -22.65 0.77 10.75
CA PHE A 94 -23.30 -0.52 10.62
C PHE A 94 -24.45 -0.66 11.62
N ARG A 95 -25.53 -1.33 11.21
CA ARG A 95 -26.73 -1.59 12.03
C ARG A 95 -27.10 -3.07 11.93
N ASP A 96 -26.22 -3.93 12.43
CA ASP A 96 -26.45 -5.38 12.40
C ASP A 96 -26.65 -5.93 13.81
N ALA A 97 -27.68 -6.75 14.00
CA ALA A 97 -27.99 -7.32 15.31
C ALA A 97 -26.93 -8.31 15.81
N ARG A 98 -26.19 -8.95 14.90
CA ARG A 98 -25.11 -9.93 15.14
C ARG A 98 -23.72 -9.29 15.08
N GLY A 99 -23.64 -7.97 14.86
CA GLY A 99 -22.37 -7.25 14.79
C GLY A 99 -21.51 -7.67 13.60
N ILE A 100 -22.13 -7.93 12.44
CA ILE A 100 -21.41 -8.27 11.21
C ILE A 100 -20.84 -6.99 10.57
N VAL A 101 -19.54 -7.00 10.27
CA VAL A 101 -18.83 -5.91 9.58
C VAL A 101 -18.01 -6.48 8.42
N PRO A 102 -18.36 -6.16 7.16
CA PRO A 102 -17.55 -6.54 6.01
C PRO A 102 -16.27 -5.71 5.96
N VAL A 103 -15.15 -6.40 5.81
CA VAL A 103 -13.82 -5.83 5.72
C VAL A 103 -13.22 -6.17 4.37
N SER A 104 -12.67 -5.16 3.71
CA SER A 104 -12.00 -5.31 2.42
C SER A 104 -10.75 -4.45 2.39
N VAL A 105 -9.62 -5.02 1.98
CA VAL A 105 -8.34 -4.35 1.80
C VAL A 105 -7.91 -4.46 0.34
N ALA A 106 -7.41 -3.35 -0.20
CA ALA A 106 -6.68 -3.34 -1.46
C ALA A 106 -5.19 -3.19 -1.17
N ILE A 107 -4.37 -3.88 -1.95
CA ILE A 107 -2.91 -3.73 -1.91
C ILE A 107 -2.50 -3.03 -3.20
N SER A 108 -1.67 -2.00 -3.07
CA SER A 108 -1.15 -1.30 -4.25
C SER A 108 -0.37 -2.28 -5.14
N GLY A 109 -0.60 -2.21 -6.46
CA GLY A 109 0.07 -3.05 -7.46
C GLY A 109 -0.57 -4.42 -7.74
N SER A 110 -1.41 -4.98 -6.88
CA SER A 110 -2.21 -6.19 -7.17
C SER A 110 -3.37 -6.36 -6.19
N SER A 111 -4.51 -6.86 -6.67
CA SER A 111 -5.65 -7.18 -5.79
C SER A 111 -5.38 -8.37 -4.86
N GLU A 112 -4.39 -9.20 -5.21
CA GLU A 112 -4.04 -10.42 -4.50
C GLU A 112 -2.71 -10.28 -3.75
N LEU A 113 -2.58 -11.04 -2.65
CA LEU A 113 -1.34 -11.23 -1.93
C LEU A 113 -0.33 -12.01 -2.79
N ARG A 114 0.96 -11.77 -2.55
CA ARG A 114 2.03 -12.58 -3.16
C ARG A 114 2.40 -13.72 -2.21
N ASP A 115 3.06 -14.74 -2.73
CA ASP A 115 3.58 -15.84 -1.92
C ASP A 115 4.40 -15.33 -0.72
N GLY A 116 4.02 -15.81 0.47
CA GLY A 116 4.65 -15.46 1.75
C GLY A 116 4.21 -14.11 2.34
N GLU A 117 3.30 -13.40 1.70
CA GLU A 117 2.62 -12.25 2.31
C GLU A 117 1.31 -12.66 2.97
N GLN A 118 1.04 -12.06 4.12
CA GLN A 118 -0.16 -12.31 4.91
C GLN A 118 -0.68 -10.99 5.48
N ILE A 119 -1.94 -10.97 5.90
CA ILE A 119 -2.58 -9.81 6.49
C ILE A 119 -2.99 -10.14 7.93
N THR A 120 -2.77 -9.18 8.84
CA THR A 120 -3.38 -9.20 10.16
C THR A 120 -4.22 -7.96 10.33
N TYR A 121 -5.52 -8.13 10.58
CA TYR A 121 -6.41 -7.02 10.87
C TYR A 121 -6.41 -6.76 12.37
N TYR A 122 -6.55 -5.50 12.75
CA TYR A 122 -6.60 -5.07 14.14
C TYR A 122 -7.90 -4.30 14.37
N LEU A 123 -8.75 -4.83 15.23
CA LEU A 123 -9.95 -4.16 15.73
C LEU A 123 -9.64 -3.61 17.13
N ASP A 124 -9.73 -2.29 17.28
CA ASP A 124 -9.40 -1.58 18.53
C ASP A 124 -8.00 -1.91 19.07
N GLY A 125 -7.07 -2.16 18.14
CA GLY A 125 -5.69 -2.56 18.44
C GLY A 125 -5.49 -4.06 18.72
N SER A 126 -6.55 -4.86 18.78
CA SER A 126 -6.48 -6.31 18.98
C SER A 126 -6.48 -7.05 17.64
N PRO A 127 -5.55 -8.01 17.39
CA PRO A 127 -5.48 -8.74 16.14
C PRO A 127 -6.67 -9.70 15.97
N ILE A 128 -7.35 -9.64 14.82
CA ILE A 128 -8.49 -10.49 14.46
C ILE A 128 -8.39 -10.88 12.97
N PRO A 129 -8.44 -12.17 12.60
CA PRO A 129 -8.28 -13.32 13.49
C PRO A 129 -6.91 -13.32 14.19
N GLN A 130 -6.75 -14.16 15.23
CA GLN A 130 -5.49 -14.20 16.00
C GLN A 130 -4.28 -14.65 15.18
N SER A 131 -4.52 -15.38 14.08
CA SER A 131 -3.51 -15.78 13.12
C SER A 131 -3.58 -14.87 11.88
N PRO A 132 -2.44 -14.59 11.23
CA PRO A 132 -2.45 -13.93 9.92
C PRO A 132 -3.28 -14.73 8.91
N THR A 133 -3.97 -14.02 8.02
CA THR A 133 -4.79 -14.59 6.95
C THR A 133 -4.30 -14.14 5.58
N ASP A 134 -4.59 -14.92 4.57
CA ASP A 134 -4.32 -14.59 3.17
C ASP A 134 -5.56 -13.96 2.49
N ASP A 135 -6.65 -13.78 3.24
CA ASP A 135 -7.88 -13.17 2.76
C ASP A 135 -7.80 -11.64 2.81
N THR A 136 -7.92 -11.00 1.65
CA THR A 136 -8.08 -9.53 1.53
C THR A 136 -9.51 -9.05 1.80
N GLN A 137 -10.46 -9.99 1.85
CA GLN A 137 -11.87 -9.74 2.15
C GLN A 137 -12.35 -10.71 3.21
N LEU A 138 -12.94 -10.20 4.29
CA LEU A 138 -13.51 -11.02 5.35
C LEU A 138 -14.72 -10.36 5.97
N SER A 139 -15.44 -11.11 6.79
CA SER A 139 -16.57 -10.58 7.55
C SER A 139 -16.29 -10.77 9.04
N LEU A 140 -16.08 -9.68 9.75
CA LEU A 140 -15.95 -9.70 11.21
C LEU A 140 -17.33 -9.96 11.81
N GLY A 141 -17.41 -10.90 12.73
CA GLY A 141 -18.63 -11.17 13.49
C GLY A 141 -18.50 -10.75 14.94
N ASN A 142 -19.64 -10.55 15.59
CA ASN A 142 -19.71 -10.25 17.03
C ASN A 142 -18.95 -8.98 17.43
N VAL A 143 -18.84 -8.00 16.53
CA VAL A 143 -18.30 -6.68 16.86
C VAL A 143 -19.25 -6.01 17.86
N PRO A 144 -18.76 -5.54 19.02
CA PRO A 144 -19.59 -4.84 20.00
C PRO A 144 -20.26 -3.59 19.42
N ARG A 145 -21.19 -3.01 20.18
CA ARG A 145 -21.83 -1.75 19.80
C ARG A 145 -20.99 -0.59 20.29
N GLY A 146 -20.91 0.47 19.48
CA GLY A 146 -20.13 1.65 19.82
C GLY A 146 -19.25 2.13 18.68
N THR A 147 -18.15 2.77 19.06
CA THR A 147 -17.13 3.27 18.14
C THR A 147 -15.99 2.29 18.12
N HIS A 148 -15.53 1.93 16.92
CA HIS A 148 -14.47 0.97 16.72
C HIS A 148 -13.47 1.51 15.71
N THR A 149 -12.24 1.03 15.80
CA THR A 149 -11.17 1.38 14.89
C THR A 149 -10.60 0.13 14.24
N LEU A 150 -10.53 0.13 12.90
CA LEU A 150 -9.96 -0.97 12.14
C LEU A 150 -8.67 -0.54 11.42
N SER A 151 -7.63 -1.36 11.52
CA SER A 151 -6.42 -1.22 10.70
C SER A 151 -5.98 -2.58 10.18
N ALA A 152 -5.23 -2.60 9.09
CA ALA A 152 -4.68 -3.83 8.52
C ALA A 152 -3.15 -3.71 8.40
N ALA A 153 -2.43 -4.70 8.92
CA ALA A 153 -1.00 -4.86 8.71
C ALA A 153 -0.75 -5.88 7.61
N LEU A 154 0.15 -5.53 6.69
CA LEU A 154 0.73 -6.44 5.73
C LEU A 154 2.02 -7.02 6.32
N LEU A 155 2.10 -8.34 6.35
CA LEU A 155 3.23 -9.11 6.83
C LEU A 155 3.90 -9.81 5.65
N TYR A 156 5.21 -10.00 5.74
CA TYR A 156 5.98 -10.84 4.83
C TYR A 156 6.83 -11.79 5.66
N GLN A 157 6.66 -13.10 5.45
CA GLN A 157 7.34 -14.15 6.24
C GLN A 157 7.19 -13.95 7.77
N GLY A 158 6.00 -13.51 8.19
CA GLY A 158 5.67 -13.27 9.61
C GLY A 158 6.17 -11.94 10.19
N ALA A 159 6.91 -11.13 9.42
CA ALA A 159 7.32 -9.79 9.84
C ALA A 159 6.38 -8.72 9.26
N GLU A 160 5.86 -7.83 10.10
CA GLU A 160 5.08 -6.68 9.65
C GLU A 160 5.95 -5.73 8.82
N ILE A 161 5.56 -5.50 7.57
CA ILE A 161 6.26 -4.60 6.64
C ILE A 161 5.57 -3.24 6.52
N ARG A 162 4.24 -3.21 6.60
CA ARG A 162 3.41 -2.00 6.48
C ARG A 162 2.11 -2.15 7.24
N ARG A 163 1.54 -1.04 7.68
CA ARG A 163 0.20 -0.96 8.28
C ARG A 163 -0.60 0.18 7.66
N THR A 164 -1.90 -0.03 7.47
CA THR A 164 -2.81 1.05 7.08
C THR A 164 -2.99 2.05 8.20
N GLU A 165 -3.46 3.25 7.85
CA GLU A 165 -4.02 4.13 8.85
C GLU A 165 -5.27 3.49 9.49
N PRO A 166 -5.50 3.73 10.79
CA PRO A 166 -6.70 3.29 11.46
C PRO A 166 -7.94 4.03 10.94
N VAL A 167 -8.95 3.27 10.55
CA VAL A 167 -10.25 3.78 10.11
C VAL A 167 -11.27 3.59 11.22
N THR A 168 -11.93 4.68 11.61
CA THR A 168 -12.98 4.64 12.63
C THR A 168 -14.33 4.37 11.99
N PHE A 169 -15.12 3.47 12.58
CA PHE A 169 -16.49 3.15 12.17
C PHE A 169 -17.39 2.98 13.40
N TYR A 170 -18.70 2.95 13.17
CA TYR A 170 -19.71 2.90 14.24
C TYR A 170 -20.62 1.69 14.09
N MET A 171 -20.90 1.01 15.21
CA MET A 171 -21.90 -0.07 15.30
C MET A 171 -23.09 0.39 16.12
N LYS A 172 -24.26 0.50 15.48
CA LYS A 172 -25.52 0.98 16.07
C LYS A 172 -26.54 -0.16 16.25
N PRO A 173 -27.52 0.01 17.16
CA PRO A 173 -28.63 -0.93 17.26
C PRO A 173 -29.41 -1.07 15.94
N PRO A 174 -30.02 -2.26 15.71
CA PRO A 174 -30.94 -2.44 14.60
C PRO A 174 -32.09 -1.44 14.73
N SER A 175 -32.53 -0.90 13.60
CA SER A 175 -33.63 0.06 13.57
C SER A 175 -34.91 -0.60 14.08
N ALA A 176 -35.64 0.09 14.96
CA ALA A 176 -36.98 -0.33 15.33
C ALA A 176 -37.88 -0.27 14.09
N ILE A 177 -38.67 -1.32 13.88
CA ILE A 177 -39.68 -1.37 12.82
C ILE A 177 -40.78 -0.39 13.24
N SER A 178 -41.08 0.60 12.41
CA SER A 178 -42.19 1.52 12.68
C SER A 178 -43.49 0.71 12.85
N PRO A 179 -44.25 0.89 13.95
CA PRO A 179 -45.52 0.18 14.10
C PRO A 179 -46.47 0.59 12.97
N LEU A 180 -47.19 -0.39 12.40
CA LEU A 180 -48.24 -0.13 11.42
C LEU A 180 -49.28 0.81 12.05
N ASN A 181 -49.50 1.97 11.43
CA ASN A 181 -50.58 2.88 11.79
C ASN A 181 -51.93 2.21 11.47
N SER A 182 -52.61 1.67 12.47
CA SER A 182 -53.91 1.01 12.31
C SER A 182 -55.09 1.96 12.12
N ASN A 183 -54.88 3.28 12.09
CA ASN A 183 -55.95 4.29 11.99
C ASN A 183 -56.20 4.79 10.56
N GLN A 184 -56.02 3.92 9.56
CA GLN A 184 -56.53 4.15 8.20
C GLN A 184 -57.36 2.94 7.79
N ASN A 185 -58.62 2.91 8.26
CA ASN A 185 -59.83 2.60 7.47
C ASN A 185 -60.96 2.10 8.39
N ALA A 186 -61.39 2.96 9.32
CA ALA A 186 -62.69 2.84 9.99
C ALA A 186 -63.45 4.14 9.70
N SER A 187 -63.86 4.33 8.45
CA SER A 187 -64.78 5.39 8.07
C SER A 187 -65.65 4.90 6.91
N ASP A 188 -66.94 4.83 7.23
CA ASP A 188 -68.10 4.91 6.34
C ASP A 188 -68.40 3.73 5.40
N ASN A 189 -69.25 2.82 5.89
CA ASN A 189 -70.47 2.55 5.13
C ASN A 189 -71.63 2.19 6.09
N ASP A 190 -72.48 3.17 6.32
CA ASP A 190 -73.72 3.09 7.09
C ASP A 190 -74.86 2.74 6.12
N SER A 191 -75.51 1.59 6.31
CA SER A 191 -76.95 1.39 6.04
C SER A 191 -77.42 -0.04 6.32
N ASP A 192 -78.24 -0.16 7.37
CA ASP A 192 -79.48 -0.95 7.45
C ASP A 192 -79.57 -2.15 8.44
N SER A 193 -80.56 -2.01 9.34
CA SER A 193 -81.39 -3.00 10.07
C SER A 193 -81.10 -3.44 11.54
N PRO A 194 -82.18 -3.69 12.34
CA PRO A 194 -82.18 -3.50 13.80
C PRO A 194 -82.35 -4.78 14.67
N GLY A 195 -81.99 -4.66 15.96
CA GLY A 195 -82.34 -5.59 17.06
C GLY A 195 -81.25 -6.64 17.34
N THR A 196 -80.78 -6.90 18.56
CA THR A 196 -81.44 -6.89 19.87
C THR A 196 -80.40 -6.75 20.99
N THR A 197 -80.85 -6.18 22.09
CA THR A 197 -80.19 -6.05 23.39
C THR A 197 -79.82 -7.39 24.01
N THR A 198 -78.67 -7.49 24.69
CA THR A 198 -78.56 -8.20 25.98
C THR A 198 -77.38 -7.66 26.77
N SER A 199 -77.72 -7.09 27.93
CA SER A 199 -76.83 -6.66 28.99
C SER A 199 -76.55 -7.84 29.92
N ALA A 200 -75.30 -8.00 30.36
CA ALA A 200 -74.97 -8.61 31.65
C ALA A 200 -73.55 -8.22 32.13
N PRO A 201 -73.38 -7.62 33.33
CA PRO A 201 -72.19 -7.76 34.19
C PRO A 201 -72.50 -8.81 35.30
N PRO A 202 -71.67 -9.08 36.35
CA PRO A 202 -70.28 -8.72 36.69
C PRO A 202 -69.40 -9.91 37.19
N ALA A 203 -68.13 -9.64 37.55
CA ALA A 203 -67.28 -10.23 38.63
C ALA A 203 -65.81 -10.26 38.17
N GLY A 204 -64.77 -9.90 38.91
CA GLY A 204 -64.54 -9.69 40.33
C GLY A 204 -63.06 -10.00 40.54
N ASN A 205 -62.24 -8.98 40.83
CA ASN A 205 -60.78 -9.05 40.93
C ASN A 205 -60.35 -9.41 42.37
N VAL A 206 -59.63 -10.53 42.54
CA VAL A 206 -58.73 -10.87 43.66
C VAL A 206 -57.62 -11.75 43.02
N GLY A 207 -56.32 -11.55 43.11
CA GLY A 207 -55.44 -11.03 44.16
C GLY A 207 -54.39 -12.10 44.46
N GLY A 208 -53.11 -11.89 44.14
CA GLY A 208 -51.98 -12.67 44.71
C GLY A 208 -50.91 -13.23 43.74
N ALA A 209 -49.87 -12.42 43.47
CA ALA A 209 -48.40 -12.64 43.61
C ALA A 209 -47.72 -14.03 43.33
N PRO A 210 -46.36 -14.16 43.36
CA PRO A 210 -45.56 -14.66 42.23
C PRO A 210 -44.90 -16.04 42.45
N SER A 211 -44.65 -16.78 41.36
CA SER A 211 -43.82 -18.00 41.40
C SER A 211 -42.41 -17.73 40.88
N THR A 212 -41.45 -17.85 41.79
CA THR A 212 -39.98 -17.84 41.62
C THR A 212 -39.44 -19.06 40.84
N PRO A 213 -38.19 -19.01 40.33
CA PRO A 213 -37.61 -20.02 39.45
C PRO A 213 -37.10 -21.25 40.20
N LYS A 214 -37.21 -22.45 39.60
CA LYS A 214 -36.57 -23.67 40.11
C LYS A 214 -35.28 -24.00 39.35
N LEU A 215 -34.22 -24.09 40.13
CA LEU A 215 -32.86 -24.52 39.86
C LEU A 215 -32.82 -25.97 39.33
N ASN A 216 -32.11 -26.19 38.23
CA ASN A 216 -31.86 -27.51 37.65
C ASN A 216 -30.58 -28.11 38.25
N THR A 217 -30.68 -29.25 38.93
CA THR A 217 -29.52 -30.08 39.32
C THR A 217 -29.64 -31.44 38.65
N ASN A 218 -28.86 -31.62 37.58
CA ASN A 218 -28.62 -32.89 36.91
C ASN A 218 -27.60 -33.70 37.72
N THR A 219 -27.93 -34.92 38.14
CA THR A 219 -26.96 -35.88 38.70
C THR A 219 -27.32 -37.27 38.19
N ASN A 220 -26.58 -37.72 37.19
CA ASN A 220 -26.63 -39.06 36.63
C ASN A 220 -25.61 -39.93 37.39
N ALA A 221 -26.10 -40.87 38.20
CA ALA A 221 -25.26 -41.76 39.01
C ALA A 221 -24.99 -43.09 38.27
N ALA A 222 -23.69 -43.40 38.14
CA ALA A 222 -23.15 -44.63 37.58
C ALA A 222 -23.29 -45.82 38.56
N ARG A 223 -23.44 -47.04 38.00
CA ARG A 223 -23.52 -48.33 38.70
C ARG A 223 -22.16 -49.07 38.57
N PRO A 224 -21.66 -49.77 39.62
CA PRO A 224 -20.31 -50.34 39.63
C PRO A 224 -20.24 -51.75 39.01
N PRO A 225 -19.02 -52.25 38.69
CA PRO A 225 -18.81 -53.56 38.10
C PRO A 225 -18.66 -54.68 39.16
N GLY A 226 -19.03 -55.88 38.73
CA GLY A 226 -18.50 -57.16 39.23
C GLY A 226 -17.66 -57.81 38.15
#